data_AF-A0A842KR62-F1
#
_entry.id   AF-A0A842KR62-F1
#
_cell.length_a   1.000
_cell.length_b   1.000
_cell.length_c   1.000
_cell.angle_alpha   90.00
_cell.angle_beta   90.00
_cell.angle_gamma   90.00
#
_symmetry.space_group_name_H-M   'P 1'
#
loop_
_entity.id
_entity.type
_entity.pdbx_description
1 polymer ?
#
loop_
_entity_poly.entity_id
_entity_poly.type
_entity_poly.pdbx_seq_one_letter_code
_entity_poly.pdbx_strand_id
1 'polypeptide(L)'
;MPSKEELKKIRYLNHPVRKRIIELLGSRESMSFTEMKSEMNLPVGTLYYHLDVLKGYVLQDEDRRYYLSKDGKKLYDMLSNAGSSLKISEAKTIFIPSWFFPAVERNFIAALACFISITFIGGILSYFSGYTLVIEHYGISIFSSLVDIILFPASIITYMLYTFIVGRVFSGRRVSLSGILASSIVYVPILFPLVAATILYNVPENIFKIAYLIITVIVQVSSTVFGAAYFSSIYGMRFERSLLIQIIFYIISTIFFSFLQTLNLVTEI
;
A
#
# COMPACT_ATOMS: atom_id res chain seq x y z
N MET A 1 -27.50 9.00 24.84
CA MET A 1 -27.29 7.61 24.36
C MET A 1 -28.21 7.39 23.17
N PRO A 2 -27.72 6.89 22.02
CA PRO A 2 -28.57 6.64 20.85
C PRO A 2 -29.62 5.56 21.17
N SER A 3 -30.82 5.71 20.60
CA SER A 3 -31.96 4.83 20.91
C SER A 3 -31.75 3.41 20.34
N LYS A 4 -32.44 2.39 20.88
CA LYS A 4 -32.36 0.99 20.39
C LYS A 4 -32.73 0.88 18.90
N GLU A 5 -33.57 1.76 18.37
CA GLU A 5 -33.92 1.82 16.95
C GLU A 5 -32.77 2.38 16.09
N GLU A 6 -32.08 3.42 16.54
CA GLU A 6 -30.90 3.97 15.84
C GLU A 6 -29.79 2.91 15.73
N LEU A 7 -29.56 2.15 16.81
CA LEU A 7 -28.59 1.04 16.81
C LEU A 7 -28.98 -0.09 15.84
N LYS A 8 -30.27 -0.37 15.70
CA LYS A 8 -30.78 -1.34 14.71
C LYS A 8 -30.55 -0.82 13.29
N LYS A 9 -30.86 0.46 13.03
CA LYS A 9 -30.65 1.14 11.74
C LYS A 9 -29.18 1.12 11.30
N ILE A 10 -28.26 1.39 12.23
CA ILE A 10 -26.80 1.35 12.00
C ILE A 10 -26.34 -0.08 11.65
N ARG A 11 -26.90 -1.12 12.29
CA ARG A 11 -26.54 -2.51 12.01
C ARG A 11 -26.96 -2.97 10.61
N TYR A 12 -28.10 -2.51 10.10
CA TYR A 12 -28.54 -2.80 8.73
C TYR A 12 -27.73 -2.05 7.66
N LEU A 13 -27.15 -0.89 7.96
CA LEU A 13 -26.31 -0.13 7.02
C LEU A 13 -24.84 -0.61 6.98
N ASN A 14 -24.44 -1.47 7.93
CA ASN A 14 -23.06 -1.95 8.09
C ASN A 14 -22.66 -3.10 7.14
N HIS A 15 -23.21 -3.14 5.91
CA HIS A 15 -22.87 -4.15 4.91
C HIS A 15 -21.92 -3.56 3.85
N PRO A 16 -20.84 -4.26 3.46
CA PRO A 16 -19.81 -3.71 2.58
C PRO A 16 -20.37 -3.22 1.25
N VAL A 17 -21.30 -3.97 0.65
CA VAL A 17 -21.95 -3.58 -0.61
C VAL A 17 -22.79 -2.31 -0.46
N ARG A 18 -23.53 -2.16 0.65
CA ARG A 18 -24.38 -0.98 0.87
C ARG A 18 -23.56 0.27 1.14
N LYS A 19 -22.47 0.14 1.91
CA LYS A 19 -21.49 1.23 2.09
C LYS A 19 -20.91 1.66 0.75
N ARG A 20 -20.54 0.69 -0.09
CA ARG A 20 -19.98 0.99 -1.42
C ARG A 20 -20.98 1.71 -2.33
N ILE A 21 -22.26 1.34 -2.30
CA ILE A 21 -23.32 2.07 -3.05
C ILE A 21 -23.38 3.53 -2.57
N ILE A 22 -23.41 3.75 -1.26
CA ILE A 22 -23.46 5.10 -0.67
C ILE A 22 -22.20 5.91 -1.03
N GLU A 23 -21.02 5.29 -1.00
CA GLU A 23 -19.76 5.94 -1.40
C GLU A 23 -19.72 6.32 -2.90
N LEU A 24 -20.18 5.42 -3.77
CA LEU A 24 -20.22 5.66 -5.22
C LEU A 24 -21.17 6.81 -5.57
N LEU A 25 -22.37 6.80 -5.00
CA LEU A 25 -23.35 7.86 -5.23
C LEU A 25 -22.94 9.20 -4.58
N GLY A 26 -22.28 9.15 -3.42
CA GLY A 26 -21.76 10.34 -2.76
C GLY A 26 -20.61 11.02 -3.51
N SER A 27 -19.84 10.25 -4.29
CA SER A 27 -18.69 10.77 -5.06
C SER A 27 -19.01 11.19 -6.50
N ARG A 28 -20.10 10.68 -7.10
CA ARG A 28 -20.48 10.95 -8.51
C ARG A 28 -21.82 11.66 -8.68
N GLU A 29 -22.42 12.15 -7.58
CA GLU A 29 -23.75 12.76 -7.48
C GLU A 29 -24.94 11.86 -7.88
N SER A 30 -24.91 11.23 -9.06
CA SER A 30 -25.90 10.24 -9.50
C SER A 30 -25.35 9.22 -10.49
N MET A 31 -25.97 8.02 -10.54
CA MET A 31 -25.58 6.92 -11.44
C MET A 31 -26.78 6.11 -11.91
N SER A 32 -26.78 5.67 -13.18
CA SER A 32 -27.76 4.69 -13.67
C SER A 32 -27.54 3.30 -13.08
N PHE A 33 -28.57 2.44 -13.17
CA PHE A 33 -28.46 1.04 -12.74
C PHE A 33 -27.32 0.29 -13.46
N THR A 34 -27.19 0.50 -14.77
CA THR A 34 -26.19 -0.19 -15.60
C THR A 34 -24.77 0.23 -15.24
N GLU A 35 -24.54 1.52 -15.02
CA GLU A 35 -23.25 2.05 -14.55
C GLU A 35 -22.92 1.48 -13.18
N MET A 36 -23.88 1.50 -12.24
CA MET A 36 -23.67 0.97 -10.89
C MET A 36 -23.39 -0.54 -10.90
N LYS A 37 -24.12 -1.31 -11.71
CA LYS A 37 -23.90 -2.75 -11.88
C LYS A 37 -22.51 -3.03 -12.45
N SER A 38 -22.09 -2.28 -13.47
CA SER A 38 -20.77 -2.42 -14.09
C SER A 38 -19.64 -2.12 -13.10
N GLU A 39 -19.76 -1.00 -12.37
CA GLU A 39 -18.76 -0.57 -11.38
C GLU A 39 -18.68 -1.52 -10.18
N MET A 40 -19.81 -2.10 -9.76
CA MET A 40 -19.87 -2.99 -8.60
C MET A 40 -19.68 -4.47 -8.92
N ASN A 41 -19.78 -4.86 -10.19
CA ASN A 41 -19.72 -6.25 -10.67
C ASN A 41 -20.63 -7.22 -9.89
N LEU A 42 -21.89 -6.80 -9.63
CA LEU A 42 -22.87 -7.58 -8.87
C LEU A 42 -23.94 -8.22 -9.77
N PRO A 43 -24.50 -9.39 -9.36
CA PRO A 43 -25.69 -9.93 -10.00
C PRO A 43 -26.87 -8.95 -9.89
N VAL A 44 -27.72 -8.94 -10.92
CA VAL A 44 -28.86 -8.01 -11.04
C VAL A 44 -29.76 -8.04 -9.80
N GLY A 45 -30.18 -9.25 -9.38
CA GLY A 45 -31.04 -9.41 -8.21
C GLY A 45 -30.39 -8.97 -6.90
N THR A 46 -29.07 -9.13 -6.77
CA THR A 46 -28.31 -8.72 -5.58
C THR A 46 -28.24 -7.20 -5.46
N LEU A 47 -28.02 -6.50 -6.58
CA LEU A 47 -28.00 -5.04 -6.59
C LEU A 47 -29.39 -4.47 -6.26
N TYR A 48 -30.46 -5.03 -6.86
CA TYR A 48 -31.82 -4.63 -6.52
C TYR A 48 -32.17 -4.84 -5.05
N TYR A 49 -31.78 -5.97 -4.46
CA TYR A 49 -31.96 -6.22 -3.03
C TYR A 49 -31.29 -5.15 -2.16
N HIS A 50 -30.06 -4.76 -2.49
CA HIS A 50 -29.36 -3.73 -1.72
C HIS A 50 -29.94 -2.33 -1.91
N LEU A 51 -30.39 -1.99 -3.12
CA LEU A 51 -31.08 -0.72 -3.39
C LEU A 51 -32.43 -0.65 -2.65
N ASP A 52 -33.17 -1.76 -2.58
CA ASP A 52 -34.41 -1.86 -1.82
C ASP A 52 -34.19 -1.63 -0.32
N VAL A 53 -33.16 -2.25 0.25
CA VAL A 53 -32.76 -2.02 1.65
C VAL A 53 -32.27 -0.59 1.91
N LEU A 54 -31.74 0.08 0.88
CA LEU A 54 -31.28 1.47 0.96
C LEU A 54 -32.39 2.50 0.64
N LYS A 55 -33.64 2.08 0.43
CA LYS A 55 -34.77 2.99 0.26
C LYS A 55 -34.83 4.00 1.41
N GLY A 56 -34.92 5.28 1.06
CA GLY A 56 -34.86 6.40 1.99
C GLY A 56 -33.47 7.05 2.11
N TYR A 57 -32.39 6.32 1.82
CA TYR A 57 -31.02 6.86 1.71
C TYR A 57 -30.60 7.06 0.25
N VAL A 58 -31.08 6.17 -0.63
CA VAL A 58 -30.91 6.25 -2.08
C VAL A 58 -32.28 6.47 -2.71
N LEU A 59 -32.36 7.45 -3.61
CA LEU A 59 -33.55 7.79 -4.38
C LEU A 59 -33.26 7.60 -5.87
N GLN A 60 -34.30 7.51 -6.67
CA GLN A 60 -34.23 7.44 -8.12
C GLN A 60 -34.94 8.64 -8.73
N ASP A 61 -34.34 9.27 -9.73
CA ASP A 61 -34.94 10.38 -10.49
C ASP A 61 -35.77 9.89 -11.69
N GLU A 62 -36.36 10.83 -12.42
CA GLU A 62 -37.19 10.57 -13.61
C GLU A 62 -36.38 9.91 -14.74
N ASP A 63 -35.07 10.18 -14.81
CA ASP A 63 -34.12 9.59 -15.75
C ASP A 63 -33.63 8.19 -15.33
N ARG A 64 -34.25 7.61 -14.29
CA ARG A 64 -33.90 6.31 -13.71
C ARG A 64 -32.47 6.25 -13.15
N ARG A 65 -31.87 7.38 -12.79
CA ARG A 65 -30.57 7.47 -12.12
C ARG A 65 -30.77 7.54 -10.62
N TYR A 66 -29.89 6.87 -9.90
CA TYR A 66 -29.89 6.80 -8.45
C TYR A 66 -29.02 7.91 -7.88
N TYR A 67 -29.46 8.54 -6.79
CA TYR A 67 -28.75 9.60 -6.08
C TYR A 67 -29.00 9.51 -4.56
N LEU A 68 -28.18 10.20 -3.77
CA LEU A 68 -28.33 10.21 -2.31
C LEU A 68 -29.42 11.19 -1.84
N SER A 69 -30.29 10.74 -0.95
CA SER A 69 -31.18 11.63 -0.19
C SER A 69 -30.39 12.49 0.81
N LYS A 70 -31.05 13.45 1.47
CA LYS A 70 -30.43 14.24 2.55
C LYS A 70 -29.87 13.34 3.67
N ASP A 71 -30.59 12.30 4.05
CA ASP A 71 -30.14 11.33 5.06
C ASP A 71 -29.07 10.39 4.49
N GLY A 72 -29.12 10.06 3.20
CA GLY A 72 -28.05 9.36 2.49
C GLY A 72 -26.74 10.14 2.46
N LYS A 73 -26.81 11.47 2.26
CA LYS A 73 -25.65 12.37 2.33
C LYS A 73 -25.06 12.44 3.74
N LYS A 74 -25.89 12.60 4.77
CA LYS A 74 -25.42 12.52 6.17
C LYS A 74 -24.74 11.18 6.46
N LEU A 75 -25.29 10.07 5.95
CA LEU A 75 -24.69 8.76 6.11
C LEU A 75 -23.36 8.64 5.35
N TYR A 76 -23.27 9.21 4.14
CA TYR A 76 -22.02 9.31 3.39
C TYR A 76 -20.96 10.09 4.18
N ASP A 77 -21.32 11.24 4.73
CA ASP A 77 -20.43 12.06 5.57
C ASP A 77 -20.02 11.32 6.84
N MET A 78 -20.94 10.58 7.46
CA MET A 78 -20.60 9.74 8.61
C MET A 78 -19.71 8.57 8.22
N LEU A 79 -19.84 8.00 7.02
CA LEU A 79 -18.98 6.89 6.56
C LEU A 79 -17.59 7.38 6.16
N SER A 80 -17.50 8.54 5.50
CA SER A 80 -16.23 9.19 5.19
C SER A 80 -15.50 9.62 6.48
N ASN A 81 -16.25 10.14 7.47
CA ASN A 81 -15.70 10.56 8.76
C ASN A 81 -15.48 9.39 9.76
N ALA A 82 -16.28 8.33 9.76
CA ALA A 82 -16.05 7.14 10.62
C ALA A 82 -14.93 6.25 10.07
N GLY A 83 -14.60 6.36 8.77
CA GLY A 83 -13.34 5.89 8.21
C GLY A 83 -12.11 6.70 8.66
N SER A 84 -12.34 7.84 9.32
CA SER A 84 -11.33 8.76 9.85
C SER A 84 -11.24 8.75 11.39
N SER A 85 -11.72 7.70 12.06
CA SER A 85 -11.48 7.49 13.50
C SER A 85 -10.06 6.97 13.75
N LEU A 86 -9.09 7.82 13.41
CA LEU A 86 -7.77 8.06 13.98
C LEU A 86 -7.24 9.23 13.15
N LYS A 87 -6.88 10.34 13.82
CA LYS A 87 -6.25 11.53 13.23
C LYS A 87 -4.83 11.19 12.72
N ILE A 88 -4.73 10.26 11.78
CA ILE A 88 -3.54 9.89 10.99
C ILE A 88 -3.73 10.38 9.54
N SER A 89 -4.94 10.84 9.17
CA SER A 89 -5.26 11.38 7.84
C SER A 89 -4.39 12.58 7.44
N GLU A 90 -4.04 13.46 8.38
CA GLU A 90 -3.17 14.61 8.07
C GLU A 90 -1.71 14.18 7.86
N ALA A 91 -1.25 13.10 8.49
CA ALA A 91 0.08 12.52 8.21
C ALA A 91 0.11 11.76 6.86
N LYS A 92 -1.03 11.21 6.42
CA LYS A 92 -1.15 10.47 5.15
C LYS A 92 -0.97 11.39 3.93
N THR A 93 -1.30 12.68 4.05
CA THR A 93 -1.16 13.68 2.98
C THR A 93 0.19 14.38 2.93
N ILE A 94 1.01 14.33 3.99
CA ILE A 94 2.27 15.09 4.04
C ILE A 94 3.40 14.40 3.25
N PHE A 95 3.41 13.07 3.14
CA PHE A 95 4.54 12.35 2.52
C PHE A 95 4.27 11.72 1.15
N ILE A 96 3.04 11.27 0.84
CA ILE A 96 2.73 10.64 -0.46
C ILE A 96 1.32 11.01 -0.90
N PRO A 97 1.15 11.73 -2.03
CA PRO A 97 -0.19 12.04 -2.54
C PRO A 97 -0.99 10.77 -2.85
N SER A 98 -2.28 10.76 -2.50
CA SER A 98 -3.17 9.59 -2.68
C SER A 98 -3.34 9.14 -4.13
N TRP A 99 -3.00 10.00 -5.10
CA TRP A 99 -3.04 9.72 -6.52
C TRP A 99 -1.74 9.13 -7.08
N PHE A 100 -0.65 9.15 -6.32
CA PHE A 100 0.69 8.80 -6.82
C PHE A 100 0.79 7.33 -7.25
N PHE A 101 0.47 6.38 -6.36
CA PHE A 101 0.55 4.94 -6.70
C PHE A 101 -0.42 4.54 -7.81
N PRO A 102 -1.71 4.95 -7.80
CA PRO A 102 -2.64 4.61 -8.87
C PRO A 102 -2.24 5.21 -10.22
N ALA A 103 -1.58 6.38 -10.25
CA ALA A 103 -1.10 6.97 -11.49
C ALA A 103 -0.05 6.08 -12.17
N VAL A 104 0.86 5.49 -11.38
CA VAL A 104 1.87 4.56 -11.91
C VAL A 104 1.25 3.21 -12.27
N GLU A 105 0.35 2.66 -11.45
CA GLU A 105 -0.32 1.38 -11.74
C GLU A 105 -1.12 1.42 -13.05
N ARG A 106 -1.82 2.52 -13.33
CA ARG A 106 -2.67 2.65 -14.53
C ARG A 106 -1.89 2.61 -15.84
N ASN A 107 -0.60 2.92 -15.81
CA ASN A 107 0.25 2.95 -16.99
C ASN A 107 1.32 1.86 -16.91
N PHE A 108 1.13 0.78 -17.69
CA PHE A 108 2.07 -0.34 -17.72
C PHE A 108 3.51 0.09 -18.06
N ILE A 109 3.69 1.04 -18.98
CA ILE A 109 5.02 1.55 -19.37
C ILE A 109 5.65 2.28 -18.19
N ALA A 110 4.89 3.09 -17.47
CA ALA A 110 5.39 3.79 -16.28
C ALA A 110 5.78 2.80 -15.18
N ALA A 111 4.94 1.81 -14.89
CA ALA A 111 5.23 0.78 -13.90
C ALA A 111 6.48 -0.04 -14.26
N LEU A 112 6.62 -0.41 -15.54
CA LEU A 112 7.79 -1.12 -16.05
C LEU A 112 9.06 -0.26 -15.98
N ALA A 113 8.97 1.02 -16.36
CA ALA A 113 10.08 1.96 -16.28
C ALA A 113 10.54 2.18 -14.83
N CYS A 114 9.60 2.31 -13.88
CA CYS A 114 9.90 2.38 -12.46
C CYS A 114 10.63 1.11 -11.99
N PHE A 115 10.10 -0.07 -12.31
CA PHE A 115 10.72 -1.34 -11.95
C PHE A 115 12.15 -1.46 -12.48
N ILE A 116 12.37 -1.21 -13.78
CA ILE A 116 13.69 -1.28 -14.40
C ILE A 116 14.64 -0.26 -13.77
N SER A 117 14.19 0.98 -13.59
CA SER A 117 15.05 2.06 -13.06
C SER A 117 15.48 1.77 -11.63
N ILE A 118 14.54 1.39 -10.75
CA ILE A 118 14.82 1.10 -9.34
C ILE A 118 15.75 -0.11 -9.22
N THR A 119 15.48 -1.16 -10.00
CA THR A 119 16.30 -2.39 -10.01
C THR A 119 17.73 -2.11 -10.48
N PHE A 120 17.88 -1.38 -11.58
CA PHE A 120 19.19 -1.07 -12.15
C PHE A 120 20.00 -0.13 -11.24
N ILE A 121 19.39 0.98 -10.80
CA ILE A 121 20.05 1.95 -9.92
C ILE A 121 20.42 1.29 -8.59
N GLY A 122 19.50 0.56 -7.97
CA GLY A 122 19.75 -0.08 -6.68
C GLY A 122 20.80 -1.19 -6.75
N GLY A 123 20.83 -2.00 -7.82
CA GLY A 123 21.88 -2.99 -8.02
C GLY A 123 23.26 -2.36 -8.17
N ILE A 124 23.39 -1.28 -8.95
CA ILE A 124 24.64 -0.52 -9.10
C ILE A 124 25.08 0.09 -7.76
N LEU A 125 24.17 0.74 -7.03
CA LEU A 125 24.53 1.36 -5.76
C LEU A 125 24.89 0.32 -4.69
N SER A 126 24.25 -0.86 -4.70
CA SER A 126 24.59 -1.94 -3.77
C SER A 126 26.03 -2.42 -4.00
N TYR A 127 26.49 -2.51 -5.25
CA TYR A 127 27.88 -2.85 -5.59
C TYR A 127 28.90 -1.88 -4.97
N PHE A 128 28.64 -0.57 -5.05
CA PHE A 128 29.61 0.45 -4.60
C PHE A 128 29.49 0.82 -3.13
N SER A 129 28.32 0.64 -2.52
CA SER A 129 28.06 1.13 -1.16
C SER A 129 28.61 0.21 -0.06
N GLY A 130 28.84 -1.08 -0.34
CA GLY A 130 29.12 -2.08 0.71
C GLY A 130 27.90 -2.40 1.58
N TYR A 131 26.71 -1.99 1.15
CA TYR A 131 25.44 -2.31 1.77
C TYR A 131 24.58 -3.11 0.79
N THR A 132 23.76 -3.99 1.36
CA THR A 132 22.92 -4.89 0.60
C THR A 132 21.46 -4.78 1.02
N LEU A 133 20.58 -5.10 0.08
CA LEU A 133 19.16 -5.25 0.32
C LEU A 133 18.83 -6.74 0.29
N VAL A 134 18.32 -7.24 1.41
CA VAL A 134 17.77 -8.60 1.50
C VAL A 134 16.30 -8.50 1.85
N ILE A 135 15.46 -8.77 0.86
CA ILE A 135 14.00 -8.63 0.92
C ILE A 135 13.61 -7.17 1.19
N GLU A 136 13.28 -6.79 2.43
CA GLU A 136 12.97 -5.40 2.83
C GLU A 136 14.06 -4.84 3.76
N HIS A 137 14.96 -5.69 4.26
CA HIS A 137 15.99 -5.30 5.22
C HIS A 137 17.22 -4.76 4.50
N TYR A 138 17.65 -3.57 4.94
CA TYR A 138 18.84 -2.89 4.42
C TYR A 138 19.97 -2.92 5.46
N GLY A 139 21.11 -3.50 5.10
CA GLY A 139 22.20 -3.72 6.07
C GLY A 139 23.59 -3.70 5.44
N ILE A 140 24.61 -3.73 6.28
CA ILE A 140 26.00 -3.89 5.84
C ILE A 140 26.10 -5.22 5.11
N SER A 141 26.72 -5.23 3.92
CA SER A 141 26.86 -6.45 3.15
C SER A 141 27.82 -7.43 3.83
N ILE A 142 27.40 -8.70 3.84
CA ILE A 142 28.21 -9.86 4.24
C ILE A 142 28.60 -10.71 3.02
N PHE A 143 28.24 -10.25 1.81
CA PHE A 143 28.46 -10.97 0.57
C PHE A 143 29.51 -10.26 -0.29
N SER A 144 29.94 -10.91 -1.37
CA SER A 144 30.76 -10.23 -2.36
C SER A 144 29.92 -9.19 -3.11
N SER A 145 30.55 -8.11 -3.58
CA SER A 145 29.85 -7.03 -4.29
C SER A 145 29.10 -7.51 -5.54
N LEU A 146 29.57 -8.59 -6.19
CA LEU A 146 28.87 -9.22 -7.31
C LEU A 146 27.55 -9.89 -6.90
N VAL A 147 27.51 -10.49 -5.70
CA VAL A 147 26.29 -11.07 -5.14
C VAL A 147 25.30 -9.98 -4.77
N ASP A 148 25.76 -8.84 -4.27
CA ASP A 148 24.89 -7.69 -3.94
C ASP A 148 24.15 -7.11 -5.14
N ILE A 149 24.80 -7.08 -6.32
CA ILE A 149 24.15 -6.69 -7.58
C ILE A 149 22.94 -7.58 -7.87
N ILE A 150 23.01 -8.87 -7.53
CA ILE A 150 21.98 -9.87 -7.81
C ILE A 150 20.91 -9.88 -6.71
N LEU A 151 21.31 -9.68 -5.45
CA LEU A 151 20.41 -9.68 -4.29
C LEU A 151 19.40 -8.52 -4.34
N PHE A 152 19.78 -7.36 -4.86
CA PHE A 152 18.86 -6.23 -4.95
C PHE A 152 17.66 -6.52 -5.90
N PRO A 153 17.87 -6.92 -7.17
CA PRO A 153 16.79 -7.42 -8.03
C PRO A 153 16.01 -8.60 -7.43
N ALA A 154 16.70 -9.57 -6.82
CA ALA A 154 16.04 -10.71 -6.20
C ALA A 154 15.07 -10.28 -5.10
N SER A 155 15.47 -9.31 -4.27
CA SER A 155 14.63 -8.73 -3.22
C SER A 155 13.37 -8.06 -3.76
N ILE A 156 13.50 -7.31 -4.86
CA ILE A 156 12.33 -6.71 -5.54
C ILE A 156 11.40 -7.80 -6.08
N ILE A 157 11.94 -8.85 -6.70
CA ILE A 157 11.13 -9.98 -7.21
C ILE A 157 10.41 -10.70 -6.07
N THR A 158 11.08 -10.92 -4.94
CA THR A 158 10.47 -11.47 -3.72
C THR A 158 9.31 -10.60 -3.23
N TYR A 159 9.50 -9.27 -3.23
CA TYR A 159 8.45 -8.33 -2.84
C TYR A 159 7.28 -8.27 -3.83
N MET A 160 7.54 -8.43 -5.13
CA MET A 160 6.51 -8.57 -6.16
C MET A 160 5.66 -9.83 -5.93
N LEU A 161 6.29 -10.96 -5.58
CA LEU A 161 5.59 -12.18 -5.21
C LEU A 161 4.75 -11.99 -3.94
N TYR A 162 5.34 -11.36 -2.91
CA TYR A 162 4.62 -11.00 -1.69
C TYR A 162 3.41 -10.10 -1.98
N THR A 163 3.57 -9.09 -2.82
CA THR A 163 2.48 -8.20 -3.27
C THR A 163 1.36 -8.98 -3.96
N PHE A 164 1.72 -9.96 -4.80
CA PHE A 164 0.74 -10.84 -5.43
C PHE A 164 -0.06 -11.64 -4.39
N ILE A 165 0.62 -12.25 -3.42
CA ILE A 165 -0.01 -13.03 -2.34
C ILE A 165 -0.93 -12.13 -1.50
N VAL A 166 -0.42 -10.99 -1.04
CA VAL A 166 -1.19 -10.05 -0.22
C VAL A 166 -2.41 -9.53 -0.96
N GLY A 167 -2.23 -9.11 -2.21
CA GLY A 167 -3.30 -8.63 -3.07
C GLY A 167 -4.40 -9.68 -3.26
N ARG A 168 -4.05 -10.94 -3.52
CA ARG A 168 -5.04 -12.02 -3.69
C ARG A 168 -5.75 -12.41 -2.40
N VAL A 169 -5.01 -12.55 -1.30
CA VAL A 169 -5.54 -13.09 -0.04
C VAL A 169 -6.32 -12.04 0.75
N PHE A 170 -5.77 -10.83 0.91
CA PHE A 170 -6.31 -9.85 1.86
C PHE A 170 -7.24 -8.82 1.23
N SER A 171 -7.16 -8.59 -0.08
CA SER A 171 -7.98 -7.57 -0.75
C SER A 171 -9.17 -8.13 -1.53
N GLY A 172 -9.12 -9.39 -1.94
CA GLY A 172 -10.11 -9.98 -2.85
C GLY A 172 -10.18 -9.32 -4.23
N ARG A 173 -9.28 -8.37 -4.55
CA ARG A 173 -9.19 -7.72 -5.85
C ARG A 173 -8.32 -8.54 -6.80
N ARG A 174 -8.56 -8.39 -8.11
CA ARG A 174 -7.63 -8.88 -9.13
C ARG A 174 -6.34 -8.07 -9.03
N VAL A 175 -5.24 -8.80 -8.90
CA VAL A 175 -3.89 -8.22 -8.96
C VAL A 175 -3.51 -8.04 -10.42
N SER A 176 -3.30 -6.80 -10.84
CA SER A 176 -2.82 -6.41 -12.18
C SER A 176 -1.31 -6.61 -12.28
N LEU A 177 -0.80 -6.95 -13.49
CA LEU A 177 0.65 -7.04 -13.70
C LEU A 177 1.34 -5.67 -13.51
N SER A 178 0.69 -4.59 -13.95
CA SER A 178 1.19 -3.23 -13.74
C SER A 178 1.25 -2.86 -12.26
N GLY A 179 0.30 -3.32 -11.44
CA GLY A 179 0.38 -3.18 -9.98
C GLY A 179 1.59 -3.91 -9.41
N ILE A 180 1.79 -5.19 -9.77
CA ILE A 180 2.97 -5.94 -9.30
C ILE A 180 4.26 -5.20 -9.66
N LEU A 181 4.41 -4.70 -10.89
CA LEU A 181 5.57 -3.90 -11.30
C LEU A 181 5.69 -2.58 -10.51
N ALA A 182 4.58 -1.86 -10.31
CA ALA A 182 4.54 -0.60 -9.57
C ALA A 182 4.89 -0.78 -8.08
N SER A 183 4.76 -1.98 -7.53
CA SER A 183 5.16 -2.28 -6.15
C SER A 183 6.66 -2.04 -5.88
N SER A 184 7.49 -2.04 -6.92
CA SER A 184 8.91 -1.68 -6.83
C SER A 184 9.16 -0.28 -6.27
N ILE A 185 8.21 0.65 -6.39
CA ILE A 185 8.29 2.01 -5.83
C ILE A 185 8.51 2.02 -4.32
N VAL A 186 8.12 0.95 -3.63
CA VAL A 186 8.33 0.80 -2.18
C VAL A 186 9.81 0.86 -1.80
N TYR A 187 10.71 0.54 -2.72
CA TYR A 187 12.16 0.59 -2.53
C TYR A 187 12.79 1.97 -2.83
N VAL A 188 12.04 2.95 -3.31
CA VAL A 188 12.58 4.30 -3.58
C VAL A 188 13.25 4.92 -2.34
N PRO A 189 12.68 4.85 -1.12
CA PRO A 189 13.37 5.33 0.08
C PRO A 189 14.74 4.68 0.28
N ILE A 190 14.89 3.38 0.02
CA ILE A 190 16.13 2.62 0.24
C ILE A 190 17.25 3.05 -0.71
N LEU A 191 16.94 3.70 -1.85
CA LEU A 191 17.97 4.25 -2.73
C LEU A 191 18.74 5.42 -2.07
N PHE A 192 18.12 6.17 -1.15
CA PHE A 192 18.78 7.30 -0.48
C PHE A 192 20.00 6.89 0.38
N PRO A 193 19.91 5.92 1.32
CA PRO A 193 21.06 5.50 2.09
C PRO A 193 22.11 4.83 1.20
N LEU A 194 21.72 4.11 0.14
CA LEU A 194 22.65 3.54 -0.84
C LEU A 194 23.49 4.62 -1.55
N VAL A 195 22.85 5.72 -2.00
CA VAL A 195 23.56 6.89 -2.54
C VAL A 195 24.45 7.53 -1.46
N ALA A 196 23.91 7.73 -0.26
CA ALA A 196 24.65 8.35 0.85
C ALA A 196 25.91 7.54 1.20
N ALA A 197 25.82 6.22 1.36
CA ALA A 197 26.98 5.36 1.61
C ALA A 197 28.02 5.46 0.48
N THR A 198 27.58 5.51 -0.77
CA THR A 198 28.51 5.63 -1.91
C THR A 198 29.26 6.96 -1.89
N ILE A 199 28.57 8.07 -1.59
CA ILE A 199 29.20 9.41 -1.50
C ILE A 199 30.12 9.51 -0.29
N LEU A 200 29.71 8.90 0.83
CA LEU A 200 30.30 9.13 2.14
C LEU A 200 31.31 8.04 2.53
N TYR A 201 31.59 7.10 1.62
CA TYR A 201 32.59 6.04 1.77
C TYR A 201 33.97 6.56 2.22
N ASN A 202 34.32 7.81 1.85
CA ASN A 202 35.62 8.43 2.16
C ASN A 202 35.61 9.34 3.41
N VAL A 203 34.53 9.38 4.20
CA VAL A 203 34.38 10.29 5.35
C VAL A 203 34.85 9.62 6.67
N PRO A 204 35.53 10.34 7.59
CA PRO A 204 36.02 9.78 8.85
C PRO A 204 34.96 9.04 9.69
N GLU A 205 35.36 7.87 10.21
CA GLU A 205 34.43 6.79 10.57
C GLU A 205 33.47 7.02 11.75
N ASN A 206 33.85 7.75 12.79
CA ASN A 206 33.18 7.57 14.09
C ASN A 206 31.89 8.37 14.30
N ILE A 207 31.85 9.65 13.89
CA ILE A 207 30.62 10.46 13.97
C ILE A 207 29.66 10.10 12.83
N PHE A 208 30.23 9.70 11.69
CA PHE A 208 29.49 9.37 10.48
C PHE A 208 28.65 8.09 10.62
N LYS A 209 29.20 7.03 11.25
CA LYS A 209 28.52 5.74 11.43
C LYS A 209 27.20 5.84 12.20
N ILE A 210 27.15 6.64 13.28
CA ILE A 210 25.93 6.77 14.10
C ILE A 210 24.84 7.54 13.34
N ALA A 211 25.19 8.67 12.73
CA ALA A 211 24.26 9.45 11.93
C ALA A 211 23.72 8.63 10.75
N TYR A 212 24.60 7.89 10.08
CA TYR A 212 24.24 6.99 8.99
C TYR A 212 23.28 5.89 9.46
N LEU A 213 23.56 5.23 10.59
CA LEU A 213 22.66 4.23 11.19
C LEU A 213 21.26 4.80 11.49
N ILE A 214 21.19 6.01 12.02
CA ILE A 214 19.90 6.67 12.30
C ILE A 214 19.14 6.92 10.98
N ILE A 215 19.82 7.42 9.95
CA ILE A 215 19.23 7.67 8.64
C ILE A 215 18.72 6.37 8.01
N THR A 216 19.48 5.27 8.08
CA THR A 216 19.07 3.99 7.51
C THR A 216 17.84 3.43 8.20
N VAL A 217 17.74 3.54 9.52
CA VAL A 217 16.54 3.15 10.28
C VAL A 217 15.33 4.00 9.85
N ILE A 218 15.47 5.32 9.78
CA ILE A 218 14.38 6.22 9.35
C ILE A 218 13.90 5.87 7.94
N VAL A 219 14.84 5.58 7.04
CA VAL A 219 14.54 5.21 5.66
C VAL A 219 13.86 3.85 5.56
N GLN A 220 14.29 2.86 6.35
CA GLN A 220 13.61 1.55 6.38
C GLN A 220 12.17 1.69 6.86
N VAL A 221 11.94 2.41 7.95
CA VAL A 221 10.58 2.72 8.45
C VAL A 221 9.77 3.41 7.35
N SER A 222 10.39 4.34 6.62
CA SER A 222 9.75 5.03 5.50
C SER A 222 9.38 4.06 4.37
N SER A 223 10.24 3.09 4.02
CA SER A 223 9.94 2.06 3.03
C SER A 223 8.74 1.19 3.46
N THR A 224 8.68 0.76 4.72
CA THR A 224 7.54 0.00 5.26
C THR A 224 6.24 0.81 5.22
N VAL A 225 6.30 2.12 5.53
CA VAL A 225 5.16 3.04 5.40
C VAL A 225 4.74 3.21 3.94
N PHE A 226 5.69 3.32 3.01
CA PHE A 226 5.44 3.35 1.57
C PHE A 226 4.73 2.06 1.11
N GLY A 227 5.18 0.90 1.57
CA GLY A 227 4.55 -0.39 1.31
C GLY A 227 3.11 -0.45 1.83
N ALA A 228 2.85 0.11 3.01
CA ALA A 228 1.51 0.15 3.61
C ALA A 228 0.59 1.11 2.84
N ALA A 229 1.12 2.26 2.43
CA ALA A 229 0.41 3.24 1.62
C ALA A 229 0.08 2.69 0.23
N TYR A 230 1.03 1.99 -0.40
CA TYR A 230 0.84 1.30 -1.67
C TYR A 230 -0.33 0.31 -1.60
N PHE A 231 -0.32 -0.56 -0.58
CA PHE A 231 -1.40 -1.52 -0.35
C PHE A 231 -2.76 -0.88 -0.04
N SER A 232 -2.76 0.21 0.73
CA SER A 232 -3.99 0.96 1.01
C SER A 232 -4.56 1.60 -0.27
N SER A 233 -3.68 2.13 -1.14
CA SER A 233 -4.06 2.87 -2.33
C SER A 233 -4.50 1.95 -3.48
N ILE A 234 -3.73 0.90 -3.77
CA ILE A 234 -3.98 0.01 -4.91
C ILE A 234 -5.06 -1.01 -4.58
N TYR A 235 -4.93 -1.67 -3.43
CA TYR A 235 -5.82 -2.75 -3.05
C TYR A 235 -7.01 -2.31 -2.19
N GLY A 236 -7.10 -1.03 -1.85
CA GLY A 236 -8.21 -0.48 -1.07
C GLY A 236 -8.27 -1.01 0.37
N MET A 237 -7.15 -1.52 0.89
CA MET A 237 -7.05 -1.98 2.26
C MET A 237 -7.05 -0.79 3.23
N ARG A 238 -7.56 -1.01 4.45
CA ARG A 238 -7.40 -0.05 5.55
C ARG A 238 -5.92 0.12 5.84
N PHE A 239 -5.46 1.36 5.97
CA PHE A 239 -4.03 1.67 6.12
C PHE A 239 -3.42 0.97 7.34
N GLU A 240 -4.15 0.90 8.46
CA GLU A 240 -3.71 0.24 9.69
C GLU A 240 -3.49 -1.26 9.46
N ARG A 241 -4.36 -1.90 8.67
CA ARG A 241 -4.19 -3.32 8.31
C ARG A 241 -3.01 -3.51 7.37
N SER A 242 -2.85 -2.65 6.37
CA SER A 242 -1.71 -2.69 5.46
C SER A 242 -0.39 -2.47 6.20
N LEU A 243 -0.37 -1.55 7.18
CA LEU A 243 0.79 -1.29 8.01
C LEU A 243 1.14 -2.48 8.89
N LEU A 244 0.15 -3.13 9.52
CA LEU A 244 0.39 -4.36 10.28
C LEU A 244 0.98 -5.48 9.40
N ILE A 245 0.42 -5.69 8.21
CA ILE A 245 0.93 -6.70 7.26
C ILE A 245 2.37 -6.38 6.87
N GLN A 246 2.70 -5.11 6.62
CA GLN A 246 4.05 -4.70 6.27
C GLN A 246 5.04 -4.78 7.42
N ILE A 247 4.66 -4.42 8.63
CA ILE A 247 5.52 -4.59 9.81
C ILE A 247 5.87 -6.07 10.01
N ILE A 248 4.89 -6.97 9.83
CA ILE A 248 5.15 -8.42 9.91
C ILE A 248 6.17 -8.84 8.83
N PHE A 249 5.99 -8.37 7.60
CA PHE A 249 6.91 -8.68 6.50
C PHE A 249 8.32 -8.13 6.76
N TYR A 250 8.44 -6.90 7.24
CA TYR A 250 9.70 -6.29 7.66
C TYR A 250 10.39 -7.07 8.80
N ILE A 251 9.64 -7.51 9.81
CA ILE A 251 10.18 -8.33 10.90
C ILE A 251 10.73 -9.65 10.36
N ILE A 252 9.97 -10.35 9.51
CA ILE A 252 10.42 -11.59 8.87
C ILE A 252 11.71 -11.34 8.07
N SER A 253 11.73 -10.27 7.27
CA SER A 253 12.90 -9.86 6.50
C SER A 253 14.13 -9.61 7.38
N THR A 254 13.93 -8.95 8.53
CA THR A 254 15.01 -8.62 9.47
C THR A 254 15.54 -9.88 10.16
N ILE A 255 14.66 -10.77 10.62
CA ILE A 255 15.07 -12.05 11.22
C ILE A 255 15.86 -12.88 10.21
N PHE A 256 15.39 -12.95 8.96
CA PHE A 256 16.07 -13.67 7.90
C PHE A 256 17.47 -13.10 7.62
N PHE A 257 17.60 -11.78 7.56
CA PHE A 257 18.90 -11.12 7.40
C PHE A 257 19.85 -11.41 8.57
N SER A 258 19.39 -11.29 9.82
CA SER A 258 20.19 -11.61 11.00
C SER A 258 20.62 -13.08 11.04
N PHE A 259 19.77 -13.99 10.58
CA PHE A 259 20.10 -15.41 10.45
C PHE A 259 21.24 -15.63 9.43
N LEU A 260 21.17 -15.00 8.26
CA LEU A 260 22.24 -15.08 7.25
C LEU A 260 23.57 -14.53 7.78
N GLN A 261 23.53 -13.42 8.52
CA GLN A 261 24.72 -12.85 9.16
C GLN A 261 25.35 -13.79 10.19
N THR A 262 24.51 -14.44 11.00
CA THR A 262 24.97 -15.41 12.00
C THR A 262 25.60 -16.63 11.32
N LEU A 263 24.99 -17.14 10.24
CA LEU A 263 25.52 -18.27 9.49
C LEU A 263 26.90 -17.95 8.88
N ASN A 264 27.06 -16.76 8.30
CA ASN A 264 28.33 -16.34 7.71
C ASN A 264 29.46 -16.28 8.75
N LEU A 265 29.17 -15.75 9.95
CA LEU A 265 30.13 -15.70 11.05
C LEU A 265 30.57 -17.08 11.53
N VAL A 266 29.69 -18.09 11.48
CA VAL A 266 30.03 -19.46 11.88
C VAL A 266 30.87 -20.17 10.82
N THR A 267 30.71 -19.84 9.54
CA THR A 267 31.47 -20.47 8.44
C THR A 267 32.85 -19.86 8.22
N GLU A 268 33.13 -18.69 8.78
CA GLU A 268 34.44 -18.01 8.70
C GLU A 268 35.37 -18.33 9.91
N ILE A 269 34.91 -19.12 10.89
CA ILE A 269 35.69 -19.64 12.03
C ILE A 269 36.18 -21.06 11.73
#